data_AF-A0AAQ5ZYS1-F1
#
_entry.id   AF-A0AAQ5ZYS1-F1
#
_cell.length_a   1.000
_cell.length_b   1.000
_cell.length_c   1.000
_cell.angle_alpha   90.00
_cell.angle_beta   90.00
_cell.angle_gamma   90.00
#
_symmetry.space_group_name_H-M   'P 1'
#
loop_
_entity.id
_entity.type
_entity.pdbx_description
1 polymer ?
#
loop_
_entity_poly.entity_id
_entity_poly.type
_entity_poly.pdbx_seq_one_letter_code
_entity_poly.pdbx_strand_id
1 'polypeptide(L)'
;MRRRSSSTSSSGRRSSIVRRGSENLRFDEFGFALTKRKDRKVHHRSHDYSYPQLSSGKVKELCELLSYWNGSSFICRSQIERFIRMGIPPSLRSRVWKCLLTIDSLRETNDFNYQTCLCEVRGPLVDLGVSEYGILSAIATLSDTQNDLDLNQQQPSSCSETRYSVQDITLFRQIALDLQRSFPTHRSLMGESPEAIEGQAKLFRVLIAYAKYNPQVGYSQGMSYIAAVLLMQLGEEESFWALTALLDEPRYLSELFDLSLTKVQHQVKVFEQFLKHRKPRLSQHMACRRCFVPL
;
A
#
# COMPACT_ATOMS: atom_id res chain seq x y z
N MET A 1 -2.09 33.24 -67.05
CA MET A 1 -1.64 31.87 -66.70
C MET A 1 -0.35 31.96 -65.88
N ARG A 2 -0.44 31.87 -64.54
CA ARG A 2 0.72 31.93 -63.63
C ARG A 2 1.14 30.52 -63.22
N ARG A 3 2.40 30.17 -63.51
CA ARG A 3 3.05 28.91 -63.14
C ARG A 3 3.39 28.88 -61.64
N ARG A 4 3.23 27.69 -61.05
CA ARG A 4 3.61 27.31 -59.69
C ARG A 4 5.13 27.22 -59.54
N SER A 5 5.63 27.66 -58.39
CA SER A 5 6.87 27.15 -57.79
C SER A 5 6.66 27.04 -56.27
N SER A 6 6.84 25.83 -55.77
CA SER A 6 6.65 25.37 -54.41
C SER A 6 7.93 25.53 -53.59
N SER A 7 7.85 26.20 -52.44
CA SER A 7 8.86 26.14 -51.38
C SER A 7 8.33 25.34 -50.19
N THR A 8 8.97 24.20 -49.92
CA THR A 8 8.76 23.34 -48.76
C THR A 8 9.61 23.82 -47.59
N SER A 9 8.99 24.21 -46.48
CA SER A 9 9.65 24.43 -45.19
C SER A 9 9.25 23.31 -44.22
N SER A 10 10.25 22.52 -43.83
CA SER A 10 10.15 21.46 -42.83
C SER A 10 10.08 22.07 -41.42
N SER A 11 8.98 21.85 -40.71
CA SER A 11 8.88 22.15 -39.28
C SER A 11 8.61 20.85 -38.50
N GLY A 12 9.55 20.52 -37.63
CA GLY A 12 9.58 19.29 -36.84
C GLY A 12 8.38 19.19 -35.89
N ARG A 13 7.77 18.01 -35.87
CA ARG A 13 6.75 17.62 -34.89
C ARG A 13 7.42 17.42 -33.53
N ARG A 14 7.36 18.43 -32.66
CA ARG A 14 7.41 18.22 -31.20
C ARG A 14 6.05 17.66 -30.77
N SER A 15 6.04 16.45 -30.24
CA SER A 15 4.88 15.85 -29.57
C SER A 15 4.55 16.68 -28.33
N SER A 16 3.49 17.48 -28.42
CA SER A 16 2.94 18.18 -27.28
C SER A 16 2.29 17.17 -26.33
N ILE A 17 2.95 16.93 -25.20
CA ILE A 17 2.32 16.36 -24.01
C ILE A 17 1.15 17.28 -23.68
N VAL A 18 -0.06 16.79 -23.94
CA VAL A 18 -1.30 17.49 -23.61
C VAL A 18 -1.34 17.63 -22.09
N ARG A 19 -1.03 18.84 -21.61
CA ARG A 19 -1.37 19.32 -20.27
C ARG A 19 -2.89 19.22 -20.14
N ARG A 20 -3.39 18.11 -19.57
CA ARG A 20 -4.77 18.03 -19.11
C ARG A 20 -4.89 19.03 -17.97
N GLY A 21 -5.54 20.15 -18.26
CA GLY A 21 -5.91 21.14 -17.26
C GLY A 21 -6.67 20.48 -16.12
N SER A 22 -6.51 21.05 -14.92
CA SER A 22 -7.21 20.72 -13.69
C SER A 22 -8.73 20.78 -13.91
N GLU A 23 -9.32 19.70 -14.43
CA GLU A 23 -10.72 19.42 -14.20
C GLU A 23 -10.86 19.12 -12.71
N ASN A 24 -11.83 19.76 -12.04
CA ASN A 24 -12.11 19.52 -10.62
C ASN A 24 -12.39 18.03 -10.38
N LEU A 25 -11.33 17.28 -10.05
CA LEU A 25 -11.38 15.89 -9.65
C LEU A 25 -12.23 15.83 -8.38
N ARG A 26 -13.34 15.10 -8.47
CA ARG A 26 -14.19 14.81 -7.30
C ARG A 26 -13.76 13.47 -6.73
N PHE A 27 -13.83 13.33 -5.42
CA PHE A 27 -13.51 12.11 -4.70
C PHE A 27 -14.76 11.56 -4.02
N ASP A 28 -14.81 10.25 -3.80
CA ASP A 28 -15.82 9.61 -2.96
C ASP A 28 -15.54 9.83 -1.45
N GLU A 29 -16.39 9.27 -0.60
CA GLU A 29 -16.25 9.37 0.87
C GLU A 29 -14.98 8.72 1.42
N PHE A 30 -14.32 7.87 0.62
CA PHE A 30 -13.08 7.18 0.95
C PHE A 30 -11.86 7.83 0.29
N GLY A 31 -12.03 8.94 -0.42
CA GLY A 31 -10.94 9.68 -1.04
C GLY A 31 -10.51 9.17 -2.43
N PHE A 32 -11.27 8.28 -3.07
CA PHE A 32 -10.96 7.81 -4.44
C PHE A 32 -11.62 8.66 -5.51
N ALA A 33 -10.86 8.96 -6.58
CA ALA A 33 -11.32 9.81 -7.67
C ALA A 33 -12.53 9.19 -8.39
N LEU A 34 -13.60 9.98 -8.55
CA LEU A 34 -14.79 9.61 -9.29
C LEU A 34 -14.52 9.72 -10.79
N THR A 35 -14.64 8.61 -11.52
CA THR A 35 -14.59 8.61 -12.98
C THR A 35 -15.90 9.19 -13.57
N LYS A 36 -15.80 9.98 -14.65
CA LYS A 36 -16.98 10.58 -15.30
C LYS A 36 -17.96 9.47 -15.75
N ARG A 37 -19.25 9.71 -15.48
CA ARG A 37 -20.47 8.89 -15.68
C ARG A 37 -20.59 7.93 -16.88
N LYS A 38 -19.70 7.90 -17.88
CA LYS A 38 -19.84 7.03 -19.06
C LYS A 38 -19.70 5.53 -18.76
N ASP A 39 -19.06 5.15 -17.66
CA ASP A 39 -18.88 3.73 -17.26
C ASP A 39 -19.95 3.20 -16.31
N ARG A 40 -20.89 4.04 -15.84
CA ARG A 40 -21.97 3.60 -14.94
C ARG A 40 -22.95 2.61 -15.58
N LYS A 41 -22.97 2.46 -16.90
CA LYS A 41 -23.93 1.59 -17.60
C LYS A 41 -23.65 0.08 -17.47
N VAL A 42 -22.58 -0.35 -16.78
CA VAL A 42 -22.23 -1.79 -16.66
C VAL A 42 -22.21 -2.30 -15.21
N HIS A 43 -22.53 -1.48 -14.20
CA HIS A 43 -22.46 -1.91 -12.80
C HIS A 43 -23.81 -2.32 -12.17
N HIS A 44 -24.56 -3.20 -12.82
CA HIS A 44 -25.67 -3.93 -12.16
C HIS A 44 -25.18 -4.94 -11.09
N ARG A 45 -23.87 -4.99 -10.83
CA ARG A 45 -23.20 -5.80 -9.79
C ARG A 45 -22.53 -4.95 -8.70
N SER A 46 -22.53 -3.61 -8.79
CA SER A 46 -22.18 -2.78 -7.65
C SER A 46 -23.44 -2.64 -6.80
N HIS A 47 -23.47 -3.28 -5.64
CA HIS A 47 -24.47 -2.90 -4.64
C HIS A 47 -24.25 -1.42 -4.31
N ASP A 48 -25.32 -0.61 -4.32
CA ASP A 48 -25.31 0.68 -3.63
C ASP A 48 -25.14 0.38 -2.14
N TYR A 49 -23.90 0.25 -1.71
CA TYR A 49 -23.57 -0.11 -0.34
C TYR A 49 -23.81 1.11 0.55
N SER A 50 -24.87 1.06 1.34
CA SER A 50 -25.07 1.99 2.44
C SER A 50 -24.43 1.40 3.69
N TYR A 51 -23.44 2.08 4.25
CA TYR A 51 -22.85 1.68 5.53
C TYR A 51 -23.98 1.66 6.59
N PRO A 52 -24.19 0.56 7.34
CA PRO A 52 -25.15 0.58 8.42
C PRO A 52 -24.74 1.68 9.41
N GLN A 53 -25.61 2.67 9.59
CA GLN A 53 -25.35 3.78 10.50
C GLN A 53 -25.76 3.33 11.91
N LEU A 54 -24.78 3.16 12.79
CA LEU A 54 -25.06 2.91 14.20
C LEU A 54 -25.86 4.09 14.77
N SER A 55 -26.86 3.79 15.60
CA SER A 55 -27.56 4.83 16.35
C SER A 55 -26.59 5.55 17.30
N SER A 56 -26.87 6.80 17.64
CA SER A 56 -26.04 7.58 18.57
C SER A 56 -25.80 6.85 19.90
N GLY A 57 -26.80 6.13 20.41
CA GLY A 57 -26.67 5.28 21.59
C GLY A 57 -25.66 4.13 21.40
N LYS A 58 -25.66 3.47 20.24
CA LYS A 58 -24.69 2.40 19.93
C LYS A 58 -23.28 2.92 19.73
N VAL A 59 -23.12 4.13 19.18
CA VAL A 59 -21.82 4.81 19.08
C VAL A 59 -21.26 5.10 20.48
N LYS A 60 -22.09 5.58 21.42
CA LYS A 60 -21.71 5.77 22.82
C LYS A 60 -21.29 4.45 23.49
N GLU A 61 -22.08 3.40 23.36
CA GLU A 61 -21.77 2.07 23.90
C GLU A 61 -20.43 1.54 23.36
N LEU A 62 -20.15 1.73 22.07
CA LEU A 62 -18.86 1.37 21.48
C LEU A 62 -17.71 2.22 22.05
N CYS A 63 -17.90 3.54 22.19
CA CYS A 63 -16.89 4.41 22.77
C CYS A 63 -16.56 4.05 24.22
N GLU A 64 -17.57 3.68 25.01
CA GLU A 64 -17.42 3.18 26.37
C GLU A 64 -16.67 1.84 26.36
N LEU A 65 -17.06 0.88 25.52
CA LEU A 65 -16.34 -0.40 25.37
C LEU A 65 -14.84 -0.20 25.09
N LEU A 66 -14.52 0.75 24.21
CA LEU A 66 -13.13 1.05 23.85
C LEU A 66 -12.34 1.76 24.96
N SER A 67 -12.99 2.41 25.94
CA SER A 67 -12.27 3.13 27.00
C SER A 67 -11.68 2.20 28.07
N TYR A 68 -12.26 1.02 28.25
CA TYR A 68 -11.76 -0.02 29.17
C TYR A 68 -11.24 -1.26 28.44
N TRP A 69 -10.98 -1.16 27.13
CA TRP A 69 -10.45 -2.27 26.34
C TRP A 69 -9.05 -2.67 26.81
N ASN A 70 -8.86 -3.94 27.15
CA ASN A 70 -7.57 -4.50 27.57
C ASN A 70 -7.14 -5.74 26.76
N GLY A 71 -7.85 -6.05 25.67
CA GLY A 71 -7.59 -7.20 24.79
C GLY A 71 -7.79 -8.60 25.42
N SER A 72 -7.87 -8.71 26.74
CA SER A 72 -7.81 -9.98 27.47
C SER A 72 -9.19 -10.54 27.85
N SER A 73 -10.19 -9.67 28.00
CA SER A 73 -11.55 -10.06 28.37
C SER A 73 -12.31 -10.72 27.21
N PHE A 74 -12.70 -11.99 27.39
CA PHE A 74 -13.57 -12.70 26.44
C PHE A 74 -14.89 -11.97 26.18
N ILE A 75 -15.48 -11.37 27.23
CA ILE A 75 -16.73 -10.61 27.12
C ILE A 75 -16.54 -9.39 26.21
N CYS A 76 -15.44 -8.65 26.38
CA CYS A 76 -15.14 -7.50 25.52
C CYS A 76 -14.94 -7.94 24.06
N ARG A 77 -14.25 -9.06 23.81
CA ARG A 77 -14.07 -9.62 22.46
C ARG A 77 -15.41 -9.96 21.79
N SER A 78 -16.31 -10.63 22.51
CA SER A 78 -17.64 -10.94 21.98
C SER A 78 -18.46 -9.67 21.68
N GLN A 79 -18.36 -8.65 22.53
CA GLN A 79 -19.06 -7.37 22.30
C GLN A 79 -18.52 -6.61 21.07
N ILE A 80 -17.19 -6.54 20.90
CA ILE A 80 -16.61 -5.86 19.73
C ILE A 80 -16.96 -6.59 18.43
N GLU A 81 -16.99 -7.93 18.42
CA GLU A 81 -17.44 -8.71 17.26
C GLU A 81 -18.87 -8.36 16.83
N ARG A 82 -19.76 -8.10 17.79
CA ARG A 82 -21.11 -7.62 17.49
C ARG A 82 -21.09 -6.28 16.78
N PHE A 83 -20.27 -5.32 17.25
CA PHE A 83 -20.12 -4.02 16.59
C PHE A 83 -19.48 -4.15 15.20
N ILE A 84 -18.51 -5.05 15.01
CA ILE A 84 -17.90 -5.32 13.71
C ILE A 84 -18.96 -5.82 12.71
N ARG A 85 -19.84 -6.74 13.13
CA ARG A 85 -20.95 -7.24 12.29
C ARG A 85 -21.97 -6.15 11.95
N MET A 86 -22.18 -5.19 12.84
CA MET A 86 -23.05 -4.03 12.61
C MET A 86 -22.38 -2.99 11.71
N GLY A 87 -21.05 -3.00 11.57
CA GLY A 87 -20.28 -1.99 10.87
C GLY A 87 -19.74 -0.92 11.81
N ILE A 88 -18.43 -0.70 11.76
CA ILE A 88 -17.76 0.34 12.55
C ILE A 88 -17.85 1.69 11.82
N PRO A 89 -18.34 2.76 12.48
CA PRO A 89 -18.37 4.10 11.91
C PRO A 89 -16.95 4.54 11.49
N PRO A 90 -16.79 5.22 10.34
CA PRO A 90 -15.48 5.67 9.87
C PRO A 90 -14.64 6.41 10.92
N SER A 91 -15.29 7.31 11.69
CA SER A 91 -14.65 8.10 12.75
C SER A 91 -14.09 7.28 13.92
N LEU A 92 -14.51 6.02 14.07
CA LEU A 92 -14.06 5.13 15.15
C LEU A 92 -13.17 3.99 14.65
N ARG A 93 -12.97 3.83 13.33
CA ARG A 93 -12.15 2.74 12.78
C ARG A 93 -10.73 2.77 13.32
N SER A 94 -10.11 3.95 13.37
CA SER A 94 -8.76 4.12 13.90
C SER A 94 -8.63 3.52 15.30
N ARG A 95 -9.49 3.96 16.23
CA ARG A 95 -9.54 3.47 17.62
C ARG A 95 -9.78 1.97 17.70
N VAL A 96 -10.75 1.45 16.94
CA VAL A 96 -11.07 0.01 16.93
C VAL A 96 -9.89 -0.81 16.40
N TRP A 97 -9.25 -0.39 15.30
CA TRP A 97 -8.13 -1.11 14.71
C TRP A 97 -6.93 -1.14 15.65
N LYS A 98 -6.61 -0.03 16.30
CA LYS A 98 -5.58 0.02 17.35
C LYS A 98 -5.83 -1.00 18.46
N CYS A 99 -7.07 -1.08 18.94
CA CYS A 99 -7.47 -2.02 19.99
C CYS A 99 -7.39 -3.48 19.55
N LEU A 100 -7.86 -3.81 18.33
CA LEU A 100 -7.87 -5.18 17.81
C LEU A 100 -6.47 -5.71 17.51
N LEU A 101 -5.58 -4.84 17.02
CA LEU A 101 -4.19 -5.18 16.73
C LEU A 101 -3.26 -5.02 17.94
N THR A 102 -3.79 -4.55 19.07
CA THR A 102 -3.04 -4.34 20.32
C THR A 102 -1.74 -3.53 20.12
N ILE A 103 -1.78 -2.52 19.25
CA ILE A 103 -0.56 -1.84 18.78
C ILE A 103 0.19 -1.12 19.90
N ASP A 104 -0.53 -0.60 20.90
CA ASP A 104 0.08 0.11 22.02
C ASP A 104 0.90 -0.85 22.89
N SER A 105 0.38 -2.05 23.16
CA SER A 105 1.12 -3.11 23.86
C SER A 105 2.33 -3.57 23.04
N LEU A 106 2.17 -3.74 21.72
CA LEU A 106 3.26 -4.16 20.84
C LEU A 106 4.42 -3.15 20.88
N ARG A 107 4.09 -1.86 20.77
CA ARG A 107 5.07 -0.75 20.86
C ARG A 107 5.78 -0.72 22.22
N GLU A 108 5.08 -0.95 23.32
CA GLU A 108 5.68 -0.93 24.66
C GLU A 108 6.59 -2.12 24.94
N THR A 109 6.29 -3.28 24.34
CA THR A 109 7.09 -4.51 24.52
C THR A 109 8.29 -4.62 23.59
N ASN A 110 8.41 -3.73 22.59
CA ASN A 110 9.41 -3.82 21.55
C ASN A 110 10.44 -2.70 21.69
N ASP A 111 11.73 -3.04 21.54
CA ASP A 111 12.83 -2.08 21.67
C ASP A 111 13.01 -1.21 20.41
N PHE A 112 12.30 -1.51 19.31
CA PHE A 112 12.41 -0.79 18.05
C PHE A 112 11.82 0.63 18.15
N ASN A 113 12.64 1.63 17.82
CA ASN A 113 12.21 3.02 17.75
C ASN A 113 12.02 3.47 16.30
N TYR A 114 10.78 3.79 15.93
CA TYR A 114 10.41 4.22 14.58
C TYR A 114 11.17 5.48 14.14
N GLN A 115 11.28 6.50 14.99
CA GLN A 115 11.93 7.77 14.64
C GLN A 115 13.44 7.59 14.44
N THR A 116 14.10 6.80 15.28
CA THR A 116 15.52 6.47 15.13
C THR A 116 15.77 5.76 13.80
N CYS A 117 14.96 4.75 13.47
CA CYS A 117 15.07 4.05 12.18
C CYS A 117 14.93 5.01 10.98
N LEU A 118 14.00 5.97 11.03
CA LEU A 118 13.85 6.94 9.95
C LEU A 118 15.07 7.88 9.83
N CYS A 119 15.67 8.29 10.95
CA CYS A 119 16.91 9.06 10.93
C CYS A 119 18.05 8.30 10.25
N GLU A 120 18.18 7.00 10.51
CA GLU A 120 19.18 6.14 9.87
C GLU A 120 18.93 5.98 8.37
N VAL A 121 17.67 5.77 7.94
CA VAL A 121 17.29 5.63 6.53
C VAL A 121 17.55 6.91 5.72
N ARG A 122 17.42 8.09 6.34
CA ARG A 122 17.64 9.37 5.67
C ARG A 122 19.09 9.61 5.27
N GLY A 123 20.07 9.03 5.96
CA GLY A 123 21.49 9.14 5.60
C GLY A 123 21.78 8.67 4.17
N PRO A 124 21.50 7.38 3.86
CA PRO A 124 21.52 6.81 2.51
C PRO A 124 20.80 7.66 1.45
N LEU A 125 19.58 8.14 1.75
CA LEU A 125 18.81 8.94 0.80
C LEU A 125 19.50 10.27 0.48
N VAL A 126 20.06 10.95 1.48
CA VAL A 126 20.81 12.19 1.31
C VAL A 126 22.05 11.98 0.45
N ASP A 127 22.80 10.89 0.69
CA ASP A 127 24.00 10.56 -0.10
C ASP A 127 23.64 10.28 -1.58
N LEU A 128 22.43 9.80 -1.84
CA LEU A 128 21.89 9.59 -3.20
C LEU A 128 21.28 10.86 -3.82
N GLY A 129 21.18 11.96 -3.07
CA GLY A 129 20.47 13.16 -3.50
C GLY A 129 18.95 12.95 -3.65
N VAL A 130 18.40 11.95 -2.95
CA VAL A 130 16.99 11.58 -2.99
C VAL A 130 16.27 12.07 -1.74
N SER A 131 15.05 12.58 -1.91
CA SER A 131 14.16 12.93 -0.81
C SER A 131 12.98 11.96 -0.75
N GLU A 132 12.57 11.58 0.45
CA GLU A 132 11.35 10.79 0.69
C GLU A 132 10.08 11.49 0.15
N TYR A 133 10.09 12.82 0.07
CA TYR A 133 9.03 13.64 -0.53
C TYR A 133 9.04 13.62 -2.07
N GLY A 134 10.15 13.20 -2.68
CA GLY A 134 10.32 13.11 -4.13
C GLY A 134 10.58 11.68 -4.60
N ILE A 135 10.23 10.68 -3.79
CA ILE A 135 10.68 9.29 -3.99
C ILE A 135 10.22 8.71 -5.33
N LEU A 136 9.03 9.09 -5.81
CA LEU A 136 8.53 8.65 -7.12
C LEU A 136 9.35 9.22 -8.27
N SER A 137 9.80 10.47 -8.16
CA SER A 137 10.67 11.10 -9.16
C SER A 137 12.08 10.51 -9.15
N ALA A 138 12.50 9.92 -8.03
CA ALA A 138 13.81 9.31 -7.85
C ALA A 138 13.94 7.89 -8.41
N ILE A 139 12.87 7.28 -8.93
CA ILE A 139 12.89 5.89 -9.45
C ILE A 139 13.97 5.70 -10.53
N ALA A 140 14.14 6.68 -11.42
CA ALA A 140 15.17 6.62 -12.47
C ALA A 140 16.57 6.65 -11.85
N THR A 141 16.84 7.62 -10.98
CA THR A 141 18.11 7.73 -10.24
C THR A 141 18.45 6.45 -9.48
N LEU A 142 17.49 5.90 -8.73
CA LEU A 142 17.69 4.65 -7.99
C LEU A 142 17.96 3.45 -8.92
N SER A 143 17.35 3.42 -10.10
CA SER A 143 17.60 2.37 -11.09
C SER A 143 19.00 2.49 -11.70
N ASP A 144 19.41 3.71 -12.04
CA ASP A 144 20.73 3.98 -12.61
C ASP A 144 21.84 3.66 -11.59
N THR A 145 21.71 4.12 -10.34
CA THR A 145 22.67 3.79 -9.28
C THR A 145 22.74 2.29 -8.98
N GLN A 146 21.61 1.58 -9.01
CA GLN A 146 21.62 0.13 -8.83
C GLN A 146 22.42 -0.57 -9.95
N ASN A 147 22.18 -0.18 -11.21
CA ASN A 147 22.92 -0.74 -12.35
C ASN A 147 24.42 -0.44 -12.26
N ASP A 148 24.81 0.78 -11.87
CA ASP A 148 26.21 1.17 -11.72
C ASP A 148 26.92 0.34 -10.64
N LEU A 149 26.25 0.07 -9.51
CA LEU A 149 26.83 -0.77 -8.45
C LEU A 149 26.91 -2.25 -8.84
N ASP A 150 25.94 -2.77 -9.58
CA ASP A 150 25.97 -4.14 -10.08
C ASP A 150 27.12 -4.36 -11.08
N LEU A 151 27.46 -3.33 -11.88
CA LEU A 151 28.61 -3.34 -12.78
C LEU A 151 29.95 -3.23 -12.01
N ASN A 152 30.00 -2.37 -10.98
CA ASN A 152 31.22 -2.13 -10.20
C ASN A 152 31.54 -3.21 -9.16
N GLN A 153 30.60 -4.09 -8.78
CA GLN A 153 30.90 -5.28 -7.97
C GLN A 153 31.95 -6.21 -8.61
N GLN A 154 32.25 -6.05 -9.91
CA GLN A 154 33.26 -6.81 -10.64
C GLN A 154 34.65 -6.12 -10.68
N GLN A 155 34.82 -4.92 -10.11
CA GLN A 155 36.11 -4.23 -10.02
C GLN A 155 36.34 -3.60 -8.63
N PRO A 156 37.50 -3.81 -7.97
CA PRO A 156 37.80 -3.16 -6.71
C PRO A 156 38.28 -1.73 -6.98
N SER A 157 37.37 -0.76 -6.99
CA SER A 157 37.75 0.66 -7.01
C SER A 157 37.47 1.35 -5.69
N SER A 158 38.55 1.90 -5.13
CA SER A 158 38.62 2.82 -4.02
C SER A 158 37.81 4.10 -4.22
N CYS A 159 37.28 4.63 -3.11
CA CYS A 159 36.88 6.03 -2.86
C CYS A 159 35.37 6.36 -3.01
N SER A 160 34.60 6.10 -1.95
CA SER A 160 33.76 7.09 -1.23
C SER A 160 33.08 6.38 -0.04
N GLU A 161 33.05 7.00 1.14
CA GLU A 161 32.31 6.49 2.32
C GLU A 161 30.80 6.72 2.13
N THR A 162 30.19 6.07 1.14
CA THR A 162 28.74 6.11 0.95
C THR A 162 28.06 5.30 2.05
N ARG A 163 27.04 5.86 2.72
CA ARG A 163 26.32 5.19 3.82
C ARG A 163 25.28 4.18 3.35
N TYR A 164 25.13 3.98 2.04
CA TYR A 164 24.15 3.07 1.46
C TYR A 164 24.79 1.78 0.93
N SER A 165 24.05 0.69 1.05
CA SER A 165 24.38 -0.60 0.44
C SER A 165 23.58 -0.85 -0.85
N VAL A 166 23.99 -1.84 -1.65
CA VAL A 166 23.21 -2.29 -2.82
C VAL A 166 21.82 -2.77 -2.40
N GLN A 167 21.70 -3.37 -1.23
CA GLN A 167 20.43 -3.80 -0.66
C GLN A 167 19.52 -2.61 -0.34
N ASP A 168 20.06 -1.50 0.18
CA ASP A 168 19.28 -0.29 0.46
C ASP A 168 18.70 0.31 -0.82
N ILE A 169 19.50 0.43 -1.88
CA ILE A 169 19.03 0.97 -3.16
C ILE A 169 17.95 0.07 -3.76
N THR A 170 18.19 -1.23 -3.77
CA THR A 170 17.21 -2.22 -4.26
C THR A 170 15.90 -2.07 -3.51
N LEU A 171 15.96 -1.94 -2.18
CA LEU A 171 14.80 -1.78 -1.31
C LEU A 171 14.06 -0.46 -1.56
N PHE A 172 14.77 0.66 -1.61
CA PHE A 172 14.17 1.97 -1.91
C PHE A 172 13.47 1.98 -3.27
N ARG A 173 14.12 1.41 -4.28
CA ARG A 173 13.59 1.31 -5.65
C ARG A 173 12.35 0.43 -5.70
N GLN A 174 12.38 -0.75 -5.06
CA GLN A 174 11.26 -1.68 -5.05
C GLN A 174 10.02 -1.04 -4.41
N ILE A 175 10.20 -0.35 -3.27
CA ILE A 175 9.14 0.39 -2.60
C ILE A 175 8.62 1.50 -3.51
N ALA A 176 9.50 2.34 -4.07
CA ALA A 176 9.09 3.45 -4.95
C ALA A 176 8.25 2.99 -6.16
N LEU A 177 8.64 1.87 -6.79
CA LEU A 177 7.90 1.26 -7.90
C LEU A 177 6.49 0.78 -7.49
N ASP A 178 6.33 0.28 -6.27
CA ASP A 178 5.04 -0.13 -5.71
C ASP A 178 4.17 1.08 -5.33
N LEU A 179 4.76 2.13 -4.76
CA LEU A 179 4.05 3.39 -4.44
C LEU A 179 3.40 3.99 -5.70
N GLN A 180 4.09 3.98 -6.84
CA GLN A 180 3.57 4.52 -8.10
C GLN A 180 2.26 3.84 -8.56
N ARG A 181 2.06 2.56 -8.19
CA ARG A 181 0.91 1.74 -8.58
C ARG A 181 -0.11 1.51 -7.46
N SER A 182 0.18 1.90 -6.23
CA SER A 182 -0.68 1.63 -5.06
C SER A 182 -1.72 2.73 -4.88
N PHE A 183 -2.99 2.39 -5.13
CA PHE A 183 -4.12 3.32 -5.07
C PHE A 183 -3.89 4.65 -5.81
N PRO A 184 -3.56 4.61 -7.11
CA PRO A 184 -3.16 5.78 -7.90
C PRO A 184 -4.30 6.78 -8.14
N THR A 185 -5.51 6.48 -7.64
CA THR A 185 -6.69 7.33 -7.71
C THR A 185 -7.09 7.93 -6.36
N HIS A 186 -6.38 7.61 -5.28
CA HIS A 186 -6.68 8.12 -3.95
C HIS A 186 -6.05 9.50 -3.72
N ARG A 187 -6.81 10.48 -3.22
CA ARG A 187 -6.39 11.88 -3.05
C ARG A 187 -5.07 12.08 -2.27
N SER A 188 -4.80 11.22 -1.29
CA SER A 188 -3.59 11.30 -0.46
C SER A 188 -2.39 10.56 -1.05
N LEU A 189 -2.54 9.90 -2.20
CA LEU A 189 -1.47 9.15 -2.86
C LEU A 189 -1.32 9.53 -4.33
N MET A 190 -2.30 10.21 -4.91
CA MET A 190 -2.36 10.58 -6.32
C MET A 190 -1.92 12.03 -6.56
N GLY A 191 -0.96 12.20 -7.46
CA GLY A 191 -0.57 13.51 -8.00
C GLY A 191 0.48 14.24 -7.15
N GLU A 192 0.57 15.54 -7.35
CA GLU A 192 1.62 16.43 -6.79
C GLU A 192 1.04 17.44 -5.79
N SER A 193 -0.16 17.18 -5.25
CA SER A 193 -0.70 18.01 -4.18
C SER A 193 0.15 17.84 -2.90
N PRO A 194 0.21 18.83 -2.00
CA PRO A 194 0.94 18.67 -0.74
C PRO A 194 0.46 17.47 0.10
N GLU A 195 -0.84 17.19 0.06
CA GLU A 195 -1.43 16.02 0.72
C GLU A 195 -0.95 14.70 0.09
N ALA A 196 -0.89 14.64 -1.25
CA ALA A 196 -0.43 13.46 -1.98
C ALA A 196 1.07 13.20 -1.77
N ILE A 197 1.88 14.26 -1.82
CA ILE A 197 3.32 14.20 -1.60
C ILE A 197 3.61 13.70 -0.18
N GLU A 198 2.94 14.26 0.83
CA GLU A 198 3.10 13.80 2.22
C GLU A 198 2.62 12.35 2.38
N GLY A 199 1.49 11.96 1.79
CA GLY A 199 0.99 10.59 1.90
C GLY A 199 1.88 9.56 1.21
N GLN A 200 2.48 9.89 0.05
CA GLN A 200 3.49 9.06 -0.61
C GLN A 200 4.75 8.92 0.27
N ALA A 201 5.22 10.02 0.87
CA ALA A 201 6.37 10.00 1.77
C ALA A 201 6.10 9.15 3.03
N LYS A 202 4.91 9.29 3.65
CA LYS A 202 4.46 8.45 4.75
C LYS A 202 4.43 6.97 4.39
N LEU A 203 3.89 6.64 3.23
CA LEU A 203 3.82 5.26 2.74
C LEU A 203 5.22 4.67 2.54
N PHE A 204 6.14 5.46 1.98
CA PHE A 204 7.55 5.06 1.87
C PHE A 204 8.16 4.79 3.25
N ARG A 205 8.05 5.75 4.19
CA ARG A 205 8.61 5.66 5.55
C ARG A 205 8.10 4.45 6.34
N VAL A 206 6.80 4.17 6.29
CA VAL A 206 6.20 3.00 6.97
C VAL A 206 6.77 1.69 6.40
N LEU A 207 6.86 1.58 5.06
CA LEU A 207 7.32 0.35 4.41
C LEU A 207 8.82 0.11 4.62
N ILE A 208 9.65 1.17 4.53
CA ILE A 208 11.09 1.03 4.74
C ILE A 208 11.40 0.72 6.20
N ALA A 209 10.69 1.34 7.14
CA ALA A 209 10.83 1.03 8.56
C ALA A 209 10.44 -0.43 8.86
N TYR A 210 9.35 -0.94 8.26
CA TYR A 210 8.99 -2.35 8.41
C TYR A 210 10.07 -3.29 7.87
N ALA A 211 10.60 -3.00 6.68
CA ALA A 211 11.67 -3.81 6.09
C ALA A 211 12.96 -3.81 6.92
N LYS A 212 13.26 -2.72 7.63
CA LYS A 212 14.39 -2.63 8.59
C LYS A 212 14.08 -3.32 9.92
N TYR A 213 12.84 -3.25 10.38
CA TYR A 213 12.36 -3.88 11.60
C TYR A 213 12.39 -5.41 11.50
N ASN A 214 11.96 -5.98 10.36
CA ASN A 214 11.98 -7.43 10.12
C ASN A 214 12.72 -7.76 8.81
N PRO A 215 14.07 -7.81 8.82
CA PRO A 215 14.87 -8.07 7.61
C PRO A 215 14.67 -9.47 7.00
N GLN A 216 14.14 -10.43 7.75
CA GLN A 216 13.88 -11.79 7.27
C GLN A 216 12.74 -11.81 6.25
N VAL A 217 11.70 -11.01 6.50
CA VAL A 217 10.62 -10.78 5.54
C VAL A 217 10.99 -9.66 4.57
N GLY A 218 11.63 -8.60 5.08
CA GLY A 218 12.01 -7.42 4.32
C GLY A 218 10.78 -6.72 3.73
N TYR A 219 10.86 -6.43 2.44
CA TYR A 219 9.75 -5.86 1.68
C TYR A 219 9.31 -6.80 0.56
N SER A 220 8.03 -7.16 0.58
CA SER A 220 7.40 -7.94 -0.48
C SER A 220 6.35 -7.12 -1.23
N GLN A 221 6.27 -7.33 -2.54
CA GLN A 221 5.28 -6.68 -3.38
C GLN A 221 3.86 -6.94 -2.84
N GLY A 222 3.06 -5.87 -2.75
CA GLY A 222 1.71 -5.95 -2.21
C GLY A 222 1.57 -5.41 -0.78
N MET A 223 2.67 -5.35 0.00
CA MET A 223 2.66 -4.73 1.34
C MET A 223 2.26 -3.25 1.28
N SER A 224 2.57 -2.56 0.17
CA SER A 224 2.18 -1.17 -0.04
C SER A 224 0.68 -0.93 0.00
N TYR A 225 -0.13 -1.89 -0.48
CA TYR A 225 -1.58 -1.78 -0.42
C TYR A 225 -2.08 -1.90 1.03
N ILE A 226 -1.50 -2.78 1.82
CA ILE A 226 -1.86 -2.94 3.24
C ILE A 226 -1.49 -1.65 3.99
N ALA A 227 -0.23 -1.20 3.86
CA ALA A 227 0.25 0.00 4.51
C ALA A 227 -0.54 1.26 4.10
N ALA A 228 -0.92 1.38 2.83
CA ALA A 228 -1.74 2.50 2.35
C ALA A 228 -3.14 2.49 2.99
N VAL A 229 -3.80 1.34 3.10
CA VAL A 229 -5.10 1.24 3.78
C VAL A 229 -4.99 1.59 5.26
N LEU A 230 -3.91 1.19 5.92
CA LEU A 230 -3.63 1.58 7.30
C LEU A 230 -3.47 3.10 7.43
N LEU A 231 -2.69 3.73 6.56
CA LEU A 231 -2.47 5.18 6.53
C LEU A 231 -3.73 5.99 6.21
N MET A 232 -4.73 5.39 5.55
CA MET A 232 -6.04 6.04 5.36
C MET A 232 -6.85 6.14 6.66
N GLN A 233 -6.52 5.34 7.68
CA GLN A 233 -7.27 5.26 8.95
C GLN A 233 -6.44 5.65 10.18
N LEU A 234 -5.12 5.50 10.15
CA LEU A 234 -4.23 5.63 11.30
C LEU A 234 -3.16 6.71 11.07
N GLY A 235 -2.52 7.16 12.16
CA GLY A 235 -1.30 7.95 12.07
C GLY A 235 -0.16 7.16 11.42
N GLU A 236 0.94 7.84 11.07
CA GLU A 236 2.07 7.21 10.38
C GLU A 236 2.71 6.09 11.22
N GLU A 237 3.17 6.40 12.43
CA GLU A 237 3.79 5.41 13.31
C GLU A 237 2.79 4.34 13.78
N GLU A 238 1.53 4.71 13.98
CA GLU A 238 0.47 3.75 14.29
C GLU A 238 0.25 2.77 13.13
N SER A 239 0.37 3.23 11.89
CA SER A 239 0.29 2.39 10.69
C SER A 239 1.47 1.43 10.61
N PHE A 240 2.67 1.86 11.00
CA PHE A 240 3.83 0.98 11.14
C PHE A 240 3.55 -0.14 12.14
N TRP A 241 3.13 0.17 13.37
CA TRP A 241 2.85 -0.86 14.38
C TRP A 241 1.68 -1.77 13.99
N ALA A 242 0.66 -1.24 13.33
CA ALA A 242 -0.43 -2.04 12.78
C ALA A 242 0.04 -2.99 11.67
N LEU A 243 0.94 -2.53 10.79
CA LEU A 243 1.55 -3.36 9.76
C LEU A 243 2.38 -4.49 10.38
N THR A 244 3.20 -4.16 11.39
CA THR A 244 3.98 -5.13 12.16
C THR A 244 3.09 -6.17 12.82
N ALA A 245 2.03 -5.75 13.52
CA ALA A 245 1.08 -6.66 14.14
C ALA A 245 0.46 -7.64 13.12
N LEU A 246 0.10 -7.16 11.93
CA LEU A 246 -0.49 -7.99 10.86
C LEU A 246 0.51 -8.96 10.23
N LEU A 247 1.76 -8.54 10.03
CA LEU A 247 2.76 -9.30 9.28
C LEU A 247 3.66 -10.19 10.15
N ASP A 248 3.72 -9.98 11.46
CA ASP A 248 4.51 -10.82 12.36
C ASP A 248 3.66 -11.90 13.04
N GLU A 249 2.36 -11.68 13.23
CA GLU A 249 1.49 -12.61 13.93
C GLU A 249 1.04 -13.76 13.01
N PRO A 250 1.32 -15.03 13.33
CA PRO A 250 0.94 -16.20 12.52
C PRO A 250 -0.57 -16.34 12.28
N ARG A 251 -1.39 -15.80 13.18
CA ARG A 251 -2.84 -15.80 13.04
C ARG A 251 -3.34 -14.87 11.92
N TYR A 252 -2.50 -13.95 11.46
CA TYR A 252 -2.85 -12.95 10.46
C TYR A 252 -2.19 -13.24 9.12
N LEU A 253 -1.13 -12.50 8.75
CA LEU A 253 -0.58 -12.51 7.39
C LEU A 253 0.84 -13.04 7.30
N SER A 254 1.54 -13.32 8.42
CA SER A 254 2.97 -13.64 8.38
C SER A 254 3.32 -14.81 7.44
N GLU A 255 2.57 -15.92 7.53
CA GLU A 255 2.76 -17.10 6.66
C GLU A 255 2.39 -16.84 5.18
N LEU A 256 1.67 -15.77 4.86
CA LEU A 256 1.34 -15.39 3.48
C LEU A 256 2.47 -14.61 2.79
N PHE A 257 3.38 -14.02 3.57
CA PHE A 257 4.51 -13.21 3.11
C PHE A 257 5.86 -13.91 3.30
N ASP A 258 5.86 -15.17 3.74
CA ASP A 258 7.08 -15.96 3.82
C ASP A 258 7.61 -16.34 2.42
N LEU A 259 8.91 -16.63 2.34
CA LEU A 259 9.58 -16.98 1.09
C LEU A 259 9.13 -18.36 0.52
N SER A 260 8.52 -19.21 1.35
CA SER A 260 8.08 -20.54 0.92
C SER A 260 6.78 -20.48 0.10
N LEU A 261 5.97 -19.43 0.32
CA LEU A 261 4.62 -19.27 -0.24
C LEU A 261 3.70 -20.46 0.07
N THR A 262 4.04 -21.31 1.03
CA THR A 262 3.33 -22.56 1.35
C THR A 262 1.89 -22.27 1.76
N LYS A 263 1.67 -21.23 2.57
CA LYS A 263 0.33 -20.82 2.99
C LYS A 263 -0.51 -20.33 1.81
N VAL A 264 0.09 -19.59 0.88
CA VAL A 264 -0.59 -19.10 -0.32
C VAL A 264 -1.06 -20.30 -1.16
N GLN A 265 -0.19 -21.28 -1.39
CA GLN A 265 -0.54 -22.51 -2.10
C GLN A 265 -1.66 -23.29 -1.38
N HIS A 266 -1.60 -23.38 -0.05
CA HIS A 266 -2.65 -24.02 0.74
C HIS A 266 -3.99 -23.28 0.60
N GLN A 267 -4.01 -21.95 0.69
CA GLN A 267 -5.23 -21.13 0.51
C GLN A 267 -5.83 -21.29 -0.89
N VAL A 268 -5.00 -21.38 -1.94
CA VAL A 268 -5.46 -21.66 -3.31
C VAL A 268 -6.18 -23.01 -3.37
N LYS A 269 -5.61 -24.06 -2.77
CA LYS A 269 -6.25 -25.40 -2.72
C LYS A 269 -7.57 -25.38 -1.95
N VAL A 270 -7.63 -24.69 -0.82
CA VAL A 270 -8.87 -24.53 -0.03
C VAL A 270 -9.93 -23.79 -0.86
N PHE A 271 -9.56 -22.71 -1.54
CA PHE A 271 -10.46 -21.97 -2.42
C PHE A 271 -11.00 -22.85 -3.56
N GLU A 272 -10.15 -23.66 -4.19
CA GLU A 272 -10.58 -24.60 -5.24
C GLU A 272 -11.63 -25.60 -4.72
N GLN A 273 -11.46 -26.13 -3.50
CA GLN A 273 -12.43 -27.05 -2.90
C GLN A 273 -13.77 -26.35 -2.64
N PHE A 274 -13.74 -25.12 -2.11
CA PHE A 274 -14.95 -24.33 -1.95
C PHE A 274 -15.63 -24.02 -3.28
N LEU A 275 -14.85 -23.70 -4.33
CA LEU A 275 -15.38 -23.42 -5.65
C LEU A 275 -16.06 -24.66 -6.25
N LYS A 276 -15.43 -25.84 -6.13
CA LYS A 276 -16.00 -27.13 -6.54
C LYS A 276 -17.33 -27.40 -5.83
N HIS A 277 -17.38 -27.19 -4.52
CA HIS A 277 -18.57 -27.48 -3.72
C HIS A 277 -19.69 -26.45 -3.92
N ARG A 278 -19.38 -25.15 -3.95
CA ARG A 278 -20.38 -24.07 -3.98
C ARG A 278 -20.81 -23.68 -5.40
N LYS A 279 -19.94 -23.85 -6.39
CA LYS A 279 -20.16 -23.47 -7.80
C LYS A 279 -19.54 -24.50 -8.78
N PRO A 280 -20.02 -25.75 -8.79
CA PRO A 280 -19.41 -26.86 -9.55
C PRO A 280 -19.30 -26.57 -11.05
N ARG A 281 -20.32 -25.96 -11.66
CA ARG A 281 -20.29 -25.57 -13.09
C ARG A 281 -19.16 -24.58 -13.41
N LEU A 282 -18.91 -23.61 -12.52
CA LEU A 282 -17.83 -22.64 -12.68
C LEU A 282 -16.46 -23.30 -12.51
N SER A 283 -16.35 -24.18 -11.51
CA SER A 283 -15.12 -24.96 -11.29
C SER A 283 -14.76 -25.81 -12.52
N GLN A 284 -15.73 -26.55 -13.08
CA GLN A 284 -15.52 -27.34 -14.30
C GLN A 284 -15.11 -26.48 -15.49
N HIS A 285 -15.71 -25.30 -15.65
CA HIS A 285 -15.35 -24.36 -16.69
C HIS A 285 -13.90 -23.87 -16.56
N MET A 286 -13.48 -23.46 -15.35
CA MET A 286 -12.11 -23.02 -15.07
C MET A 286 -11.09 -24.14 -15.28
N ALA A 287 -11.41 -25.37 -14.87
CA ALA A 287 -10.56 -26.54 -15.10
C ALA A 287 -10.40 -26.84 -16.60
N CYS A 288 -11.48 -26.82 -17.37
CA CYS A 288 -11.47 -27.02 -18.82
C CYS A 288 -10.61 -25.97 -19.54
N ARG A 289 -10.63 -24.73 -19.05
CA ARG A 289 -9.85 -23.60 -19.58
C ARG A 289 -8.40 -23.53 -19.07
N ARG A 290 -7.96 -24.48 -18.22
CA ARG A 290 -6.65 -24.48 -17.55
C ARG A 290 -6.36 -23.17 -16.80
N CYS A 291 -7.38 -22.57 -16.20
CA CYS A 291 -7.23 -21.36 -15.39
C CYS A 291 -6.55 -21.63 -14.03
N PHE A 292 -6.50 -22.89 -13.61
CA PHE A 292 -5.69 -23.33 -12.48
C PHE A 292 -4.38 -23.89 -13.01
N VAL A 293 -3.27 -23.24 -12.67
CA VAL A 293 -1.93 -23.78 -12.91
C VAL A 293 -1.67 -24.80 -11.81
N PRO A 294 -1.25 -26.03 -12.11
CA PRO A 294 -0.78 -26.94 -11.07
C PRO A 294 0.42 -26.28 -10.39
N LEU A 295 0.27 -26.00 -9.10
CA LEU A 295 1.33 -25.52 -8.21
C LEU A 295 2.31 -26.65 -7.90
#